data_AF-D3Q8V5-F1
#
_entry.id   AF-D3Q8V5-F1
#
_cell.length_a   1.000
_cell.length_b   1.000
_cell.length_c   1.000
_cell.angle_alpha   90.00
_cell.angle_beta   90.00
_cell.angle_gamma   90.00
#
_symmetry.space_group_name_H-M   'P 1'
#
loop_
_entity.id
_entity.type
_entity.pdbx_description
1 polymer ?
#
loop_
_entity_poly.entity_id
_entity_poly.type
_entity_poly.pdbx_seq_one_letter_code
_entity_poly.pdbx_strand_id
1 'polypeptide(L)' 'MTGPWRKSSRSGGGTGSQCVETRHNLGEFQVRDSKLGDASPILDIPGTEFSALLADLKAGRLDN' A
#
# COMPACT_ATOMS: atom_id res chain seq x y z
N MET A 1 12.68 1.28 12.26
CA MET A 1 13.42 1.76 11.06
C MET A 1 12.46 1.81 9.89
N THR A 2 12.63 2.77 8.97
CA THR A 2 11.81 2.90 7.76
C THR A 2 12.29 1.90 6.70
N GLY A 3 11.38 1.07 6.20
CA GLY A 3 11.67 0.09 5.15
C GLY A 3 11.63 0.72 3.74
N PRO A 4 12.18 0.02 2.73
CA PRO A 4 12.06 0.47 1.35
C PRO A 4 10.60 0.37 0.86
N TRP A 5 10.25 1.15 -0.16
CA TRP A 5 8.99 0.99 -0.87
C TRP A 5 8.92 -0.38 -1.54
N ARG A 6 7.76 -1.03 -1.40
CA ARG A 6 7.47 -2.35 -1.98
C ARG A 6 6.21 -2.29 -2.80
N LYS A 7 6.32 -2.78 -4.04
CA LYS A 7 5.20 -3.11 -4.90
C LYS A 7 4.77 -4.56 -4.65
N SER A 8 3.48 -4.86 -4.85
CA SER A 8 2.97 -6.23 -4.75
C SER A 8 3.63 -7.13 -5.80
N SER A 9 4.02 -8.35 -5.43
CA SER A 9 4.51 -9.37 -6.37
C SER A 9 3.41 -9.93 -7.28
N ARG A 10 2.15 -9.63 -6.99
CA ARG A 10 0.99 -9.95 -7.85
C ARG A 10 0.75 -8.91 -8.94
N SER A 11 1.53 -7.83 -8.95
CA SER A 11 1.52 -6.81 -10.00
C SER A 11 2.30 -7.34 -11.22
N GLY A 12 1.63 -7.60 -12.35
CA GLY A 12 2.33 -7.86 -13.61
C GLY A 12 3.05 -6.62 -14.13
N GLY A 13 3.98 -6.78 -15.08
CA GLY A 13 4.77 -5.70 -15.70
C GLY A 13 4.18 -5.12 -17.01
N GLY A 14 2.93 -5.41 -17.33
CA GLY A 14 2.27 -4.99 -18.56
C GLY A 14 1.62 -3.60 -18.49
N THR A 15 1.11 -3.12 -19.61
CA THR A 15 0.28 -1.90 -19.70
C THR A 15 -0.95 -2.05 -18.79
N GLY A 16 -1.10 -1.18 -17.78
CA GLY A 16 -2.09 -1.33 -16.70
C GLY A 16 -1.52 -1.74 -15.34
N SER A 17 -0.19 -1.77 -15.20
CA SER A 17 0.51 -2.08 -13.95
C SER A 17 0.09 -1.20 -12.76
N GLN A 18 0.09 -1.81 -11.57
CA GLN A 18 -0.44 -1.28 -10.31
C GLN A 18 0.12 0.09 -9.94
N CYS A 19 -0.79 0.98 -9.51
CA CYS A 19 -0.50 2.36 -9.10
C CYS A 19 -0.10 2.46 -7.64
N VAL A 20 -0.04 1.38 -6.85
CA VAL A 20 0.14 1.49 -5.38
C VAL A 20 1.42 0.82 -4.94
N GLU A 21 2.17 1.50 -4.08
CA GLU A 21 3.31 0.95 -3.36
C GLU A 21 3.24 1.28 -1.87
N THR A 22 3.88 0.44 -1.07
CA THR A 22 3.73 0.44 0.39
C THR A 22 5.06 0.30 1.11
N ARG A 23 5.18 0.85 2.33
CA ARG A 23 6.32 0.59 3.21
C ARG A 23 5.93 0.64 4.67
N HIS A 24 6.72 -0.03 5.50
CA HIS A 24 6.70 0.21 6.94
C HIS A 24 7.52 1.45 7.28
N ASN A 25 6.97 2.33 8.11
CA ASN A 25 7.65 3.52 8.61
C ASN A 25 7.44 3.65 10.12
N LEU A 26 8.46 3.32 10.92
CA LEU A 26 8.47 3.57 12.37
C LEU A 26 7.21 3.11 13.15
N GLY A 27 6.63 1.96 12.78
CA GLY A 27 5.43 1.42 13.43
C GLY A 27 4.12 1.76 12.71
N GLU A 28 4.19 2.68 11.77
CA GLU A 28 3.11 3.01 10.84
C GLU A 28 3.31 2.31 9.49
N PHE A 29 2.26 2.35 8.69
CA PHE A 29 2.24 1.84 7.34
C PHE A 29 1.92 2.96 6.37
N GLN A 30 2.79 3.12 5.37
CA GLN A 30 2.66 4.17 4.37
C GLN A 30 2.23 3.60 3.04
N VAL A 31 1.30 4.30 2.38
CA VAL A 31 0.79 3.97 1.05
C VAL A 31 0.94 5.19 0.15
N ARG A 32 1.42 5.00 -1.08
CA ARG A 32 1.50 6.07 -2.08
C ARG A 32 1.17 5.59 -3.50
N ASP A 33 0.84 6.53 -4.38
CA ASP A 33 0.74 6.27 -5.82
C ASP A 33 2.13 6.18 -6.45
N SER A 34 2.50 5.01 -6.95
CA SER A 34 3.78 4.75 -7.61
C SER A 34 3.98 5.48 -8.94
N LYS A 35 2.91 5.96 -9.59
CA LYS A 35 2.99 6.75 -10.84
C LYS A 35 3.54 8.15 -10.59
N LEU A 36 3.31 8.69 -9.41
CA LEU A 36 3.78 10.01 -9.01
C LEU A 36 5.18 9.96 -8.37
N GLY A 37 5.67 8.76 -8.03
CA GLY A 37 6.99 8.57 -7.42
C GLY A 37 7.15 9.44 -6.18
N ASP A 38 8.17 10.29 -6.18
CA ASP A 38 8.47 11.17 -5.03
C ASP A 38 7.53 12.38 -4.93
N ALA A 39 6.79 12.70 -5.98
CA ALA A 39 5.73 13.72 -5.95
C ALA A 39 4.41 13.18 -5.38
N SER A 40 4.36 11.88 -5.05
CA SER A 40 3.16 11.23 -4.57
C SER A 40 2.83 11.65 -3.13
N PRO A 41 1.58 12.02 -2.82
CA PRO A 41 1.15 12.17 -1.43
C PRO A 41 1.29 10.83 -0.71
N ILE A 42 1.83 10.88 0.51
CA ILE A 42 1.99 9.70 1.36
C ILE A 42 0.82 9.66 2.33
N LEU A 43 0.07 8.56 2.31
CA LEU A 43 -0.94 8.27 3.32
C LEU A 43 -0.29 7.49 4.46
N ASP A 44 -0.25 8.10 5.64
CA ASP A 44 0.14 7.45 6.90
C ASP A 44 -1.04 6.74 7.53
N ILE A 45 -0.88 5.44 7.76
CA ILE A 45 -1.91 4.57 8.34
C ILE A 45 -1.31 3.90 9.59
N PRO A 46 -1.96 4.01 10.76
CA PRO A 46 -1.53 3.26 11.94
C PRO A 46 -1.48 1.75 11.64
N GLY A 47 -0.48 1.05 12.17
CA GLY A 47 -0.30 -0.38 11.87
C GLY A 47 -1.50 -1.26 12.24
N THR A 48 -2.26 -0.87 13.27
CA THR A 48 -3.51 -1.53 13.69
C THR A 48 -4.60 -1.37 12.65
N GLU A 49 -4.81 -0.16 12.14
CA GLU A 49 -5.80 0.15 11.11
C GLU A 49 -5.45 -0.52 9.79
N PHE A 50 -4.16 -0.53 9.43
CA PHE A 50 -3.72 -1.23 8.23
C PHE A 50 -3.98 -2.75 8.34
N SER A 51 -3.78 -3.33 9.51
CA SER A 51 -4.08 -4.75 9.75
C SER A 51 -5.59 -5.03 9.67
N ALA A 52 -6.42 -4.13 10.19
CA ALA A 52 -7.88 -4.22 10.10
C ALA A 52 -8.36 -4.13 8.64
N LEU A 53 -7.84 -3.17 7.87
CA LEU A 53 -8.10 -3.03 6.44
C LEU A 53 -7.78 -4.31 5.67
N LEU A 54 -6.63 -4.93 5.91
CA LEU A 54 -6.26 -6.19 5.27
C LEU A 54 -7.22 -7.33 5.64
N ALA A 55 -7.72 -7.35 6.87
CA ALA A 55 -8.70 -8.34 7.31
C ALA A 55 -10.07 -8.14 6.63
N ASP A 56 -10.52 -6.89 6.46
CA ASP A 56 -11.74 -6.53 5.72
C ASP A 56 -11.64 -6.94 4.24
N LEU A 57 -10.53 -6.59 3.59
CA LEU A 57 -10.25 -6.95 2.20
C LEU A 57 -10.22 -8.47 2.00
N LYS A 58 -9.54 -9.20 2.90
CA LYS A 58 -9.48 -10.67 2.83
C LYS A 58 -10.85 -11.31 3.02
N ALA A 59 -11.73 -10.68 3.80
CA ALA A 59 -13.09 -11.14 4.03
C ALA A 59 -14.08 -10.71 2.94
N GLY A 60 -13.64 -9.96 1.92
CA GLY A 60 -14.50 -9.43 0.86
C GLY A 60 -15.52 -8.39 1.35
N ARG A 61 -15.28 -7.77 2.51
CA ARG A 61 -16.24 -6.80 3.10
C ARG A 61 -16.30 -5.48 2.34
N LEU A 62 -15.33 -5.22 1.46
CA LEU A 62 -15.21 -4.00 0.67
C LEU A 62 -15.44 -4.26 -0.84
N ASP A 63 -15.85 -5.48 -1.19
CA ASP A 63 -16.18 -5.88 -2.55
C ASP A 63 -17.67 -5.53 -2.78
N ASN A 64 -17.94 -4.27 -3.13
CA ASN A 64 -19.28 -3.81 -3.49
C ASN A 64 -19.84 -4.55 -4.72
#